data_AF-A0A6M3IIQ3-F1
#
_entry.id   AF-A0A6M3IIQ3-F1
#
_cell.length_a   1.000
_cell.length_b   1.000
_cell.length_c   1.000
_cell.angle_alpha   90.00
_cell.angle_beta   90.00
_cell.angle_gamma   90.00
#
_symmetry.space_group_name_H-M   'P 1'
#
loop_
_entity.id
_entity.type
_entity.pdbx_description
1 polymer ?
#
loop_
_entity_poly.entity_id
_entity_poly.type
_entity_poly.pdbx_seq_one_letter_code
_entity_poly.pdbx_strand_id
1 'polypeptide(L)'
;EQIQLVTQCQEVVKGYVPKMRVATFVGNVLLQDVPSPHGHDEFPLVPFVGYEDRYKRPYGVPRQIRDMDIETNKRRTTALAKLNAKRIIVEDGAVEDLAVLRQEAMRADGMIVIGRGKRVGEHIAIQDQDSEMRGQIELLRESEREISEIVGAVAEQMGYESNAISGKAIEKRQQRGATITASLFENLKRSKKRLGFLIMCAIQEFWKREKVIRVTDRFKGTDKLITINQTETDAFGRVSVKNRLTDIKFDIVVADDVFSDVLREKYAEILIESTKRAAPEAVPLILDVAFEMLDMPRKEFVLMRLRQAFNLDIPPDEDLDKEEIAKKIQEQKAEAAEVAKRAQNLQFETEELKNEKLIAQIRKLLSQAQIADRQVERNEVDTQIALSKSDRDDEAIALEVLKNQQKLDIESAKLAVNAAKMEGERDKRPRPETKEKGGK
;
A
#
# COMPACT_ATOMS: atom_id res chain seq x y z
N GLU A 1 -2.18 22.91 63.82
CA GLU A 1 -2.69 24.30 63.89
C GLU A 1 -3.27 24.79 62.56
N GLN A 2 -2.56 24.72 61.42
CA GLN A 2 -3.10 25.16 60.11
C GLN A 2 -4.39 24.43 59.68
N ILE A 3 -4.51 23.12 59.93
CA ILE A 3 -5.71 22.34 59.60
C ILE A 3 -6.92 22.77 60.46
N GLN A 4 -6.71 23.13 61.72
CA GLN A 4 -7.77 23.61 62.62
C GLN A 4 -8.28 24.99 62.19
N LEU A 5 -7.38 25.89 61.77
CA LEU A 5 -7.72 27.18 61.17
C LEU A 5 -8.53 27.02 59.87
N VAL A 6 -8.15 26.09 58.98
CA VAL A 6 -8.92 25.80 57.77
C VAL A 6 -10.31 25.24 58.09
N THR A 7 -10.42 24.41 59.13
CA THR A 7 -11.71 23.83 59.56
C THR A 7 -12.64 24.89 60.16
N GLN A 8 -12.09 25.89 60.87
CA GLN A 8 -12.85 27.01 61.42
C GLN A 8 -13.33 28.02 60.37
N CYS A 9 -12.68 28.06 59.20
CA CYS A 9 -13.04 28.94 58.08
C CYS A 9 -13.99 28.30 57.04
N GLN A 10 -14.59 27.14 57.34
CA GLN A 10 -15.54 26.49 56.43
C GLN A 10 -16.95 27.07 56.61
N GLU A 11 -17.36 27.89 55.65
CA GLU A 11 -18.76 28.33 55.54
C GLU A 11 -19.56 27.28 54.77
N VAL A 12 -20.63 26.76 55.38
CA VAL A 12 -21.52 25.79 54.73
C VAL A 12 -22.44 26.54 53.76
N VAL A 13 -22.04 26.57 52.50
CA VAL A 13 -22.84 27.15 51.42
C VAL A 13 -23.89 26.13 50.97
N LYS A 14 -25.16 26.55 50.93
CA LYS A 14 -26.24 25.74 50.33
C LYS A 14 -26.07 25.74 48.80
N GLY A 15 -25.68 24.60 48.24
CA GLY A 15 -25.61 24.36 46.80
C GLY A 15 -26.55 23.24 46.37
N TYR A 16 -27.06 23.31 45.14
CA TYR A 16 -27.76 22.20 44.52
C TYR A 16 -26.75 21.13 44.11
N VAL A 17 -26.87 19.93 44.70
CA VAL A 17 -26.04 18.77 44.33
C VAL A 17 -26.93 17.76 43.61
N PRO A 18 -26.69 17.47 42.32
CA PRO A 18 -27.45 16.44 41.62
C PRO A 18 -27.18 15.07 42.25
N LYS A 19 -28.24 14.29 42.49
CA LYS A 19 -28.17 12.93 43.05
C LYS A 19 -28.87 11.94 42.13
N MET A 20 -28.23 10.81 41.86
CA MET A 20 -28.77 9.78 40.98
C MET A 20 -29.71 8.84 41.75
N ARG A 21 -30.85 8.50 41.12
CA ARG A 21 -31.82 7.52 41.63
C ARG A 21 -32.13 6.49 40.55
N VAL A 22 -32.40 5.27 40.97
CA VAL A 22 -32.78 4.17 40.09
C VAL A 22 -34.23 3.83 40.37
N ALA A 23 -35.06 4.07 39.35
CA ALA A 23 -36.47 3.72 39.35
C ALA A 23 -36.71 2.56 38.38
N THR A 24 -37.39 1.52 38.84
CA THR A 24 -37.80 0.37 38.02
C THR A 24 -39.31 0.43 37.82
N PHE A 25 -39.75 0.40 36.58
CA PHE A 25 -41.15 0.49 36.19
C PHE A 25 -41.50 -0.60 35.18
N VAL A 26 -42.77 -1.01 35.18
CA VAL A 26 -43.35 -1.91 34.17
C VAL A 26 -44.59 -1.24 33.63
N GLY A 27 -44.56 -0.87 32.34
CA GLY A 27 -45.61 -0.05 31.74
C GLY A 27 -45.80 1.27 32.50
N ASN A 28 -46.97 1.45 33.10
CA ASN A 28 -47.32 2.66 33.85
C ASN A 28 -47.17 2.51 35.37
N VAL A 29 -46.68 1.36 35.87
CA VAL A 29 -46.55 1.09 37.30
C VAL A 29 -45.10 1.21 37.74
N LEU A 30 -44.84 2.06 38.73
CA LEU A 30 -43.55 2.16 39.42
C LEU A 30 -43.45 1.04 40.46
N LEU A 31 -42.46 0.15 40.29
CA LEU A 31 -42.23 -0.97 41.21
C LEU A 31 -41.29 -0.58 42.34
N GLN A 32 -40.25 0.18 42.03
CA GLN A 32 -39.18 0.51 42.96
C GLN A 32 -38.57 1.86 42.61
N ASP A 33 -38.30 2.69 43.62
CA ASP A 33 -37.53 3.92 43.50
C ASP A 33 -36.56 4.01 44.68
N VAL A 34 -35.27 3.79 44.39
CA VAL A 34 -34.19 3.71 45.38
C VAL A 34 -33.05 4.62 44.91
N PRO A 35 -32.31 5.27 45.83
CA PRO A 35 -31.07 5.95 45.46
C PRO A 35 -30.12 5.02 44.69
N SER A 36 -29.29 5.58 43.81
CA SER A 36 -28.31 4.80 43.06
C SER A 36 -27.47 3.94 44.03
N PRO A 37 -27.32 2.63 43.76
CA PRO A 37 -26.50 1.76 44.60
C PRO A 37 -25.01 2.05 44.44
N HIS A 38 -24.62 2.81 43.41
CA HIS A 38 -23.23 3.16 43.12
C HIS A 38 -22.81 4.43 43.86
N GLY A 39 -21.53 4.48 44.26
CA GLY A 39 -20.91 5.65 44.90
C GLY A 39 -20.75 6.89 44.00
N HIS A 40 -21.20 6.81 42.74
CA HIS A 40 -21.21 7.92 41.79
C HIS A 40 -22.64 8.39 41.48
N ASP A 41 -22.82 9.70 41.37
CA ASP A 41 -24.10 10.35 41.00
C ASP A 41 -24.33 10.42 39.48
N GLU A 42 -23.77 9.46 38.75
CA GLU A 42 -23.72 9.42 37.29
C GLU A 42 -24.41 8.16 36.74
N PHE A 43 -24.86 8.21 35.48
CA PHE A 43 -25.52 7.07 34.84
C PHE A 43 -24.55 5.87 34.72
N PRO A 44 -24.97 4.65 35.12
CA PRO A 44 -24.12 3.45 35.07
C PRO A 44 -23.92 2.93 33.64
N LEU A 45 -24.82 3.29 32.71
CA LEU A 45 -24.75 2.89 31.31
C LEU A 45 -24.06 3.99 30.50
N VAL A 46 -23.01 3.60 29.78
CA VAL A 46 -22.29 4.48 28.85
C VAL A 46 -22.69 4.11 27.43
N PRO A 47 -23.58 4.87 26.78
CA PRO A 47 -23.92 4.62 25.39
C PRO A 47 -22.77 5.03 24.48
N PHE A 48 -22.48 4.21 23.47
CA PHE A 48 -21.68 4.63 22.33
C PHE A 48 -22.61 5.18 21.25
N VAL A 49 -22.42 6.46 20.90
CA VAL A 49 -23.21 7.15 19.89
C VAL A 49 -22.33 7.47 18.70
N GLY A 50 -22.72 6.99 17.51
CA GLY A 50 -22.02 7.27 16.26
C GLY A 50 -22.23 8.70 15.79
N TYR A 51 -23.38 8.96 15.17
CA TYR A 51 -23.80 10.28 14.73
C TYR A 51 -25.13 10.67 15.38
N GLU A 52 -25.40 11.98 15.47
CA GLU A 52 -26.67 12.52 15.99
C GLU A 52 -27.41 13.30 14.92
N ASP A 53 -28.71 13.03 14.79
CA ASP A 53 -29.61 13.81 13.95
C ASP A 53 -29.94 15.17 14.60
N ARG A 54 -30.57 16.08 13.86
CA ARG A 54 -31.08 17.37 14.38
C ARG A 54 -31.98 17.20 15.61
N TYR A 55 -32.72 16.09 15.66
CA TYR A 55 -33.59 15.72 16.78
C TYR A 55 -32.90 14.88 17.88
N LYS A 56 -31.56 14.85 17.91
CA LYS A 56 -30.76 14.10 18.90
C LYS A 56 -31.01 12.59 18.89
N ARG A 57 -31.40 12.06 17.74
CA ARG A 57 -31.56 10.62 17.53
C ARG A 57 -30.23 10.03 17.07
N PRO A 58 -29.69 9.01 17.76
CA PRO A 58 -28.45 8.38 17.35
C PRO A 58 -28.65 7.58 16.05
N TYR A 59 -27.67 7.64 15.15
CA TYR A 59 -27.62 6.80 13.96
C TYR A 59 -26.18 6.41 13.61
N GLY A 60 -26.02 5.38 12.78
CA GLY A 60 -24.72 4.90 12.30
C GLY A 60 -24.49 5.18 10.83
N VAL A 61 -23.26 4.89 10.37
CA VAL A 61 -22.83 5.02 8.96
C VAL A 61 -23.85 4.43 7.95
N PRO A 62 -24.46 3.24 8.16
CA PRO A 62 -25.38 2.66 7.17
C PRO A 62 -26.58 3.54 6.83
N ARG A 63 -27.03 4.42 7.75
CA ARG A 63 -28.17 5.32 7.47
C ARG A 63 -27.84 6.36 6.40
N GLN A 64 -26.56 6.76 6.28
CA GLN A 64 -26.12 7.74 5.27
C GLN A 64 -26.06 7.13 3.86
N ILE A 65 -25.83 5.82 3.77
CA ILE A 65 -25.59 5.11 2.51
C ILE A 65 -26.86 4.45 1.98
N ARG A 66 -27.81 4.13 2.88
CA ARG A 66 -29.03 3.38 2.55
C ARG A 66 -29.73 3.86 1.29
N ASP A 67 -29.91 5.16 1.13
CA ASP A 67 -30.68 5.70 0.00
C ASP A 67 -29.90 5.55 -1.33
N MET A 68 -28.55 5.69 -1.30
CA MET A 68 -27.66 5.41 -2.43
C MET A 68 -27.58 3.92 -2.77
N ASP A 69 -27.60 3.04 -1.76
CA ASP A 69 -27.65 1.59 -1.97
C ASP A 69 -28.95 1.17 -2.66
N ILE A 70 -30.09 1.73 -2.25
CA ILE A 70 -31.39 1.48 -2.88
C ILE A 70 -31.37 1.93 -4.34
N GLU A 71 -30.82 3.11 -4.61
CA GLU A 71 -30.66 3.63 -5.97
C GLU A 71 -29.75 2.74 -6.82
N THR A 72 -28.58 2.35 -6.30
CA THR A 72 -27.61 1.48 -6.98
C THR A 72 -28.24 0.13 -7.32
N ASN A 73 -28.96 -0.47 -6.37
CA ASN A 73 -29.69 -1.71 -6.59
C ASN A 73 -30.76 -1.55 -7.68
N LYS A 74 -31.55 -0.46 -7.63
CA LYS A 74 -32.59 -0.20 -8.64
C LYS A 74 -31.99 0.02 -10.02
N ARG A 75 -30.87 0.74 -10.13
CA ARG A 75 -30.13 0.94 -11.40
C ARG A 75 -29.58 -0.38 -11.91
N ARG A 76 -29.00 -1.22 -11.05
CA ARG A 76 -28.49 -2.54 -11.43
C ARG A 76 -29.61 -3.43 -11.97
N THR A 77 -30.76 -3.48 -11.30
CA THR A 77 -31.94 -4.20 -11.80
C THR A 77 -32.45 -3.63 -13.12
N THR A 78 -32.51 -2.30 -13.25
CA THR A 78 -32.97 -1.64 -14.48
C THR A 78 -32.01 -1.88 -15.65
N ALA A 79 -30.70 -1.82 -15.41
CA ALA A 79 -29.68 -2.10 -16.42
C ALA A 79 -29.77 -3.56 -16.90
N LEU A 80 -29.94 -4.53 -15.98
CA LEU A 80 -30.18 -5.93 -16.33
C LEU A 80 -31.49 -6.12 -17.12
N ALA A 81 -32.57 -5.41 -16.75
CA ALA A 81 -33.82 -5.45 -17.48
C ALA A 81 -33.68 -4.89 -18.90
N LYS A 82 -32.95 -3.78 -19.07
CA LYS A 82 -32.66 -3.19 -20.38
C LYS A 82 -31.76 -4.06 -21.26
N LEU A 83 -30.81 -4.79 -20.67
CA LEU A 83 -30.00 -5.77 -21.40
C LEU A 83 -30.85 -6.89 -22.03
N ASN A 84 -31.93 -7.28 -21.35
CA ASN A 84 -32.84 -8.31 -21.86
C ASN A 84 -33.95 -7.75 -22.76
N ALA A 85 -34.22 -6.44 -22.70
CA ALA A 85 -35.29 -5.81 -23.45
C ALA A 85 -34.79 -5.29 -24.81
N LYS A 86 -35.36 -5.81 -25.90
CA LYS A 86 -35.11 -5.31 -27.25
C LYS A 86 -36.29 -4.48 -27.76
N ARG A 87 -36.02 -3.38 -28.45
CA ARG A 87 -37.07 -2.60 -29.11
C ARG A 87 -37.20 -3.05 -30.56
N ILE A 88 -38.41 -3.41 -30.96
CA ILE A 88 -38.70 -3.85 -32.33
C ILE A 88 -39.53 -2.77 -33.01
N ILE A 89 -39.05 -2.25 -34.13
CA ILE A 89 -39.74 -1.33 -35.01
C ILE A 89 -40.09 -2.11 -36.27
N VAL A 90 -41.38 -2.16 -36.62
CA VAL A 90 -41.91 -2.99 -37.71
C VAL A 90 -42.85 -2.14 -38.54
N GLU A 91 -42.70 -2.19 -39.86
CA GLU A 91 -43.64 -1.59 -40.80
C GLU A 91 -44.88 -2.48 -40.99
N ASP A 92 -46.04 -1.86 -41.17
CA ASP A 92 -47.31 -2.58 -41.22
C ASP A 92 -47.32 -3.64 -42.34
N GLY A 93 -47.77 -4.85 -41.99
CA GLY A 93 -47.74 -6.05 -42.85
C GLY A 93 -46.37 -6.66 -43.12
N ALA A 94 -45.29 -6.32 -42.40
CA ALA A 94 -43.96 -6.91 -42.61
C ALA A 94 -43.81 -8.36 -42.12
N VAL A 95 -44.64 -8.76 -41.16
CA VAL A 95 -44.67 -10.10 -40.56
C VAL A 95 -46.12 -10.55 -40.39
N GLU A 96 -46.38 -11.84 -40.56
CA GLU A 96 -47.73 -12.42 -40.43
C GLU A 96 -48.27 -12.36 -39.00
N ASP A 97 -47.42 -12.61 -37.99
CA ASP A 97 -47.78 -12.54 -36.57
C ASP A 97 -46.76 -11.74 -35.74
N LEU A 98 -47.22 -10.61 -35.19
CA LEU A 98 -46.44 -9.72 -34.34
C LEU A 98 -46.10 -10.33 -32.97
N ALA A 99 -46.90 -11.28 -32.47
CA ALA A 99 -46.66 -11.93 -31.18
C ALA A 99 -45.49 -12.91 -31.27
N VAL A 100 -45.46 -13.73 -32.31
CA VAL A 100 -44.35 -14.67 -32.60
C VAL A 100 -43.06 -13.89 -32.83
N LEU A 101 -43.11 -12.79 -33.59
CA LEU A 101 -41.97 -11.91 -33.81
C LEU A 101 -41.38 -11.38 -32.50
N ARG A 102 -42.23 -10.92 -31.57
CA ARG A 102 -41.79 -10.41 -30.27
C ARG A 102 -41.11 -11.50 -29.45
N GLN A 103 -41.67 -12.70 -29.44
CA GLN A 103 -41.13 -13.81 -28.66
C GLN A 103 -39.78 -14.29 -29.20
N GLU A 104 -39.66 -14.44 -30.53
CA GLU A 104 -38.42 -14.86 -31.18
C GLU A 104 -37.32 -13.79 -31.07
N ALA A 105 -37.65 -12.50 -31.21
CA ALA A 105 -36.66 -11.43 -31.06
C ALA A 105 -36.03 -11.38 -29.65
N MET A 106 -36.76 -11.79 -28.61
CA MET A 106 -36.29 -11.82 -27.22
C MET A 106 -35.44 -13.06 -26.90
N ARG A 107 -35.46 -14.10 -27.75
CA ARG A 107 -34.60 -15.28 -27.58
C ARG A 107 -33.16 -14.95 -28.02
N ALA A 108 -32.19 -15.60 -27.39
CA ALA A 108 -30.78 -15.49 -27.77
C ALA A 108 -30.53 -16.08 -29.19
N ASP A 109 -31.15 -17.22 -29.49
CA ASP A 109 -31.10 -17.91 -30.79
C ASP A 109 -32.40 -17.73 -31.60
N GLY A 110 -32.97 -16.53 -31.60
CA GLY A 110 -34.24 -16.24 -32.27
C GLY A 110 -34.14 -16.27 -33.80
N MET A 111 -35.12 -16.88 -34.47
CA MET A 111 -35.23 -16.84 -35.93
C MET A 111 -36.43 -16.00 -36.37
N ILE A 112 -36.18 -14.99 -37.19
CA ILE A 112 -37.22 -14.07 -37.68
C ILE A 112 -37.49 -14.34 -39.16
N VAL A 113 -38.73 -14.72 -39.47
CA VAL A 113 -39.19 -14.93 -40.85
C VAL A 113 -39.84 -13.64 -41.35
N ILE A 114 -39.40 -13.19 -42.53
CA ILE A 114 -39.89 -11.96 -43.17
C ILE A 114 -40.65 -12.27 -44.46
N GLY A 115 -41.67 -11.45 -44.76
CA GLY A 115 -42.45 -11.57 -45.99
C GLY A 115 -41.62 -11.38 -47.25
N ARG A 116 -42.01 -12.07 -48.33
CA ARG A 116 -41.29 -12.06 -49.62
C ARG A 116 -41.19 -10.64 -50.17
N GLY A 117 -39.97 -10.17 -50.45
CA GLY A 117 -39.69 -8.82 -50.97
C GLY A 117 -39.40 -7.75 -49.91
N LYS A 118 -39.51 -8.07 -48.62
CA LYS A 118 -39.16 -7.16 -47.51
C LYS A 118 -37.75 -7.45 -46.98
N ARG A 119 -37.00 -6.42 -46.60
CA ARG A 119 -35.64 -6.49 -46.05
C ARG A 119 -35.56 -6.07 -44.58
N VAL A 120 -34.65 -6.72 -43.86
CA VAL A 120 -34.23 -6.35 -42.50
C VAL A 120 -33.41 -5.05 -42.57
N GLY A 121 -33.71 -4.09 -41.69
CA GLY A 121 -33.13 -2.74 -41.68
C GLY A 121 -34.03 -1.66 -42.26
N GLU A 122 -34.91 -2.01 -43.20
CA GLU A 122 -35.86 -1.07 -43.84
C GLU A 122 -37.28 -1.25 -43.30
N HIS A 123 -37.78 -2.50 -43.26
CA HIS A 123 -39.15 -2.80 -42.81
C HIS A 123 -39.21 -3.41 -41.39
N ILE A 124 -38.08 -3.89 -40.87
CA ILE A 124 -37.93 -4.39 -39.50
C ILE A 124 -36.58 -3.93 -38.96
N ALA A 125 -36.58 -3.17 -37.87
CA ALA A 125 -35.40 -2.76 -37.14
C ALA A 125 -35.50 -3.21 -35.68
N ILE A 126 -34.55 -4.04 -35.25
CA ILE A 126 -34.37 -4.40 -33.85
C ILE A 126 -33.28 -3.48 -33.33
N GLN A 127 -33.65 -2.56 -32.44
CA GLN A 127 -32.71 -1.66 -31.81
C GLN A 127 -32.39 -2.17 -30.41
N ASP A 128 -31.10 -2.39 -30.19
CA ASP A 128 -30.56 -2.63 -28.86
C ASP A 128 -30.43 -1.29 -28.12
N GLN A 129 -30.79 -1.27 -26.84
CA GLN A 129 -30.74 -0.06 -26.00
C GLN A 129 -29.33 0.22 -25.44
N ASP A 130 -28.29 -0.07 -26.22
CA ASP A 130 -26.88 -0.04 -25.79
C ASP A 130 -26.43 1.33 -25.28
N SER A 131 -26.89 2.42 -25.91
CA SER A 131 -26.52 3.78 -25.50
C SER A 131 -27.07 4.15 -24.12
N GLU A 132 -28.34 3.85 -23.87
CA GLU A 132 -28.96 4.06 -22.55
C GLU A 132 -28.36 3.16 -21.48
N MET A 133 -28.01 1.92 -21.85
CA MET A 133 -27.34 0.97 -20.97
C MET A 133 -25.96 1.49 -20.55
N ARG A 134 -25.15 1.97 -21.49
CA ARG A 134 -23.84 2.58 -21.17
C ARG A 134 -23.99 3.74 -20.20
N GLY A 135 -24.98 4.61 -20.41
CA GLY A 135 -25.29 5.70 -19.47
C GLY A 135 -25.68 5.20 -18.07
N GLN A 136 -26.48 4.12 -17.97
CA GLN A 136 -26.84 3.53 -16.67
C GLN A 136 -25.65 2.90 -15.95
N ILE A 137 -24.73 2.25 -16.68
CA ILE A 137 -23.51 1.68 -16.09
C ILE A 137 -22.57 2.79 -15.61
N GLU A 138 -22.44 3.88 -16.38
CA GLU A 138 -21.61 5.01 -15.99
C GLU A 138 -22.13 5.66 -14.69
N LEU A 139 -23.44 5.92 -14.61
CA LEU A 139 -24.08 6.43 -13.40
C LEU A 139 -23.98 5.44 -12.23
N LEU A 140 -24.05 4.13 -12.48
CA LEU A 140 -23.84 3.12 -11.44
C LEU A 140 -22.42 3.17 -10.88
N ARG A 141 -21.40 3.31 -11.73
CA ARG A 141 -20.01 3.48 -11.29
C ARG A 141 -19.80 4.77 -10.51
N GLU A 142 -20.49 5.83 -10.90
CA GLU A 142 -20.48 7.10 -10.17
C GLU A 142 -21.06 6.92 -8.76
N SER A 143 -22.24 6.29 -8.63
CA SER A 143 -22.82 6.06 -7.30
C SER A 143 -22.05 5.06 -6.45
N GLU A 144 -21.41 4.04 -7.04
CA GLU A 144 -20.47 3.16 -6.29
C GLU A 144 -19.26 3.96 -5.74
N ARG A 145 -18.79 4.96 -6.49
CA ARG A 145 -17.75 5.89 -6.02
C ARG A 145 -18.27 6.79 -4.90
N GLU A 146 -19.47 7.37 -5.05
CA GLU A 146 -20.10 8.20 -4.02
C GLU A 146 -20.29 7.42 -2.70
N ILE A 147 -20.76 6.17 -2.76
CA ILE A 147 -20.88 5.29 -1.59
C ILE A 147 -19.53 5.13 -0.89
N SER A 148 -18.47 4.85 -1.66
CA SER A 148 -17.12 4.66 -1.13
C SER A 148 -16.58 5.94 -0.47
N GLU A 149 -16.88 7.11 -1.04
CA GLU A 149 -16.50 8.41 -0.50
C GLU A 149 -17.25 8.74 0.79
N ILE A 150 -18.56 8.45 0.88
CA ILE A 150 -19.38 8.69 2.08
C ILE A 150 -18.93 7.79 3.25
N VAL A 151 -18.61 6.53 2.99
CA VAL A 151 -18.11 5.59 4.02
C VAL A 151 -16.75 6.05 4.56
N GLY A 152 -15.99 6.81 3.77
CA GLY A 152 -14.58 7.10 4.04
C GLY A 152 -13.68 5.89 3.86
N ALA A 153 -14.17 4.86 3.17
CA ALA A 153 -13.45 3.65 2.82
C ALA A 153 -12.58 3.91 1.59
N VAL A 154 -11.38 4.45 1.80
CA VAL A 154 -10.40 4.57 0.71
C VAL A 154 -9.84 3.19 0.41
N ALA A 155 -9.80 2.81 -0.87
CA ALA A 155 -9.27 1.51 -1.33
C ALA A 155 -7.87 1.19 -0.76
N GLU A 156 -7.02 2.22 -0.63
CA GLU A 156 -5.68 2.14 -0.04
C GLU A 156 -5.69 1.82 1.47
N GLN A 157 -6.72 2.25 2.21
CA GLN A 157 -6.91 1.94 3.63
C GLN A 157 -7.47 0.52 3.83
N MET A 158 -8.14 -0.02 2.82
CA MET A 158 -8.61 -1.41 2.77
C MET A 158 -7.57 -2.40 2.23
N GLY A 159 -6.37 -1.92 1.87
CA GLY A 159 -5.28 -2.75 1.36
C GLY A 159 -5.41 -3.12 -0.12
N TYR A 160 -6.30 -2.48 -0.88
CA TYR A 160 -6.34 -2.65 -2.33
C TYR A 160 -5.20 -1.88 -2.99
N GLU A 161 -4.56 -2.52 -3.97
CA GLU A 161 -3.52 -1.89 -4.77
C GLU A 161 -4.11 -0.74 -5.60
N SER A 162 -3.58 0.45 -5.37
CA SER A 162 -3.95 1.68 -6.05
C SER A 162 -2.86 2.02 -7.07
N ASN A 163 -3.24 2.45 -8.28
CA ASN A 163 -2.32 2.98 -9.29
C ASN A 163 -1.69 4.35 -8.89
N ALA A 164 -1.65 4.68 -7.60
CA ALA A 164 -1.03 5.89 -7.09
C ALA A 164 0.49 5.74 -7.06
N ILE A 165 1.15 6.35 -8.05
CA ILE A 165 2.61 6.30 -8.23
C ILE A 165 3.37 7.09 -7.14
N SER A 166 2.70 8.01 -6.43
CA SER A 166 3.33 8.88 -5.42
C SER A 166 2.88 8.53 -4.00
N GLY A 167 3.83 8.13 -3.14
CA GLY A 167 3.58 7.88 -1.71
C GLY A 167 2.92 9.05 -0.98
N LYS A 168 3.21 10.30 -1.41
CA LYS A 168 2.56 11.51 -0.85
C LYS A 168 1.08 11.63 -1.23
N ALA A 169 0.69 11.12 -2.39
CA ALA A 169 -0.71 11.08 -2.81
C ALA A 169 -1.50 10.02 -2.02
N ILE A 170 -0.87 8.87 -1.77
CA ILE A 170 -1.42 7.80 -0.92
C ILE A 170 -1.63 8.32 0.50
N GLU A 171 -0.62 8.97 1.07
CA GLU A 171 -0.70 9.54 2.42
C GLU A 171 -1.84 10.56 2.55
N LYS A 172 -1.97 11.50 1.59
CA LYS A 172 -3.07 12.47 1.58
C LYS A 172 -4.45 11.81 1.47
N ARG A 173 -4.58 10.72 0.73
CA ARG A 173 -5.83 9.97 0.60
C ARG A 173 -6.18 9.22 1.88
N GLN A 174 -5.20 8.57 2.51
CA GLN A 174 -5.36 7.97 3.84
C GLN A 174 -5.79 9.02 4.88
N GLN A 175 -5.21 10.22 4.85
CA GLN A 175 -5.61 11.33 5.73
C GLN A 175 -7.07 11.77 5.51
N ARG A 176 -7.57 11.77 4.26
CA ARG A 176 -8.99 12.05 3.97
C ARG A 176 -9.92 10.99 4.57
N GLY A 177 -9.61 9.70 4.39
CA GLY A 177 -10.39 8.60 4.99
C GLY A 177 -10.37 8.64 6.53
N ALA A 178 -9.22 8.97 7.10
CA ALA A 178 -9.07 9.18 8.54
C ALA A 178 -9.93 10.35 9.05
N THR A 179 -10.10 11.43 8.27
CA THR A 179 -10.90 12.59 8.69
C THR A 179 -12.39 12.25 8.80
N ILE A 180 -12.93 11.46 7.88
CA ILE A 180 -14.35 11.04 7.90
C ILE A 180 -14.62 10.15 9.12
N THR A 181 -13.73 9.20 9.39
CA THR A 181 -13.85 8.26 10.51
C THR A 181 -13.42 8.85 11.86
N ALA A 182 -12.71 9.99 11.87
CA ALA A 182 -12.21 10.64 13.09
C ALA A 182 -13.31 10.93 14.11
N SER A 183 -14.47 11.40 13.67
CA SER A 183 -15.61 11.71 14.56
C SER A 183 -16.12 10.49 15.32
N LEU A 184 -16.14 9.31 14.68
CA LEU A 184 -16.52 8.05 15.32
C LEU A 184 -15.49 7.61 16.36
N PHE A 185 -14.19 7.76 16.05
CA PHE A 185 -13.12 7.46 16.98
C PHE A 185 -13.09 8.44 18.16
N GLU A 186 -13.41 9.72 17.94
CA GLU A 186 -13.54 10.70 19.01
C GLU A 186 -14.71 10.37 19.95
N ASN A 187 -15.86 9.99 19.39
CA ASN A 187 -17.01 9.53 20.18
C ASN A 187 -16.68 8.24 20.96
N LEU A 188 -15.88 7.35 20.37
CA LEU A 188 -15.38 6.15 21.05
C LEU A 188 -14.46 6.53 22.21
N LYS A 189 -13.53 7.46 21.98
CA LYS A 189 -12.61 7.99 22.99
C LYS A 189 -13.37 8.64 24.15
N ARG A 190 -14.41 9.43 23.86
CA ARG A 190 -15.31 10.01 24.84
C ARG A 190 -16.02 8.93 25.66
N SER A 191 -16.55 7.89 25.00
CA SER A 191 -17.22 6.77 25.65
C SER A 191 -16.26 5.99 26.55
N LYS A 192 -15.04 5.70 26.08
CA LYS A 192 -13.96 5.07 26.86
C LYS A 192 -13.56 5.92 28.06
N LYS A 193 -13.43 7.25 27.91
CA LYS A 193 -13.10 8.16 29.01
C LYS A 193 -14.17 8.10 30.09
N ARG A 194 -15.45 8.09 29.68
CA ARG A 194 -16.57 7.96 30.60
C ARG A 194 -16.62 6.60 31.28
N LEU A 195 -16.35 5.52 30.55
CA LEU A 195 -16.23 4.18 31.12
C LEU A 195 -15.10 4.12 32.16
N GLY A 196 -13.92 4.68 31.85
CA GLY A 196 -12.81 4.77 32.78
C GLY A 196 -13.19 5.51 34.07
N PHE A 197 -13.99 6.58 33.95
CA PHE A 197 -14.49 7.31 35.11
C PHE A 197 -15.35 6.43 36.01
N LEU A 198 -16.31 5.70 35.44
CA LEU A 198 -17.15 4.78 36.21
C LEU A 198 -16.34 3.66 36.86
N ILE A 199 -15.34 3.12 36.15
CA ILE A 199 -14.42 2.11 36.71
C ILE A 199 -13.67 2.68 37.91
N MET A 200 -13.11 3.88 37.79
CA MET A 200 -12.39 4.52 38.91
C MET A 200 -13.31 4.76 40.12
N CYS A 201 -14.55 5.22 39.90
CA CYS A 201 -15.53 5.34 40.97
C CYS A 201 -15.85 4.00 41.64
N ALA A 202 -16.01 2.93 40.85
CA ALA A 202 -16.23 1.59 41.39
C ALA A 202 -15.01 1.10 42.21
N ILE A 203 -13.79 1.36 41.74
CA ILE A 203 -12.56 1.04 42.49
C ILE A 203 -12.55 1.79 43.83
N GLN A 204 -12.85 3.08 43.85
CA GLN A 204 -12.92 3.87 45.10
C GLN A 204 -14.00 3.37 46.08
N GLU A 205 -15.11 2.86 45.54
CA GLU A 205 -16.21 2.31 46.34
C GLU A 205 -15.84 0.96 46.97
N PHE A 206 -15.22 0.06 46.21
CA PHE A 206 -14.91 -1.30 46.68
C PHE A 206 -13.55 -1.41 47.41
N TRP A 207 -12.54 -0.62 47.05
CA TRP A 207 -11.18 -0.73 47.60
C TRP A 207 -10.99 0.16 48.84
N LYS A 208 -11.64 -0.24 49.94
CA LYS A 208 -11.53 0.44 51.25
C LYS A 208 -10.47 -0.16 52.19
N ARG A 209 -9.99 -1.38 51.90
CA ARG A 209 -9.00 -2.09 52.72
C ARG A 209 -7.57 -1.76 52.26
N GLU A 210 -6.60 -2.04 53.14
CA GLU A 210 -5.18 -1.94 52.81
C GLU A 210 -4.82 -2.90 51.67
N LYS A 211 -4.10 -2.38 50.65
CA LYS A 211 -3.66 -3.14 49.48
C LYS A 211 -2.25 -2.71 49.08
N VAL A 212 -1.44 -3.67 48.66
CA VAL A 212 -0.13 -3.42 48.04
C VAL A 212 -0.28 -3.59 46.52
N ILE A 213 0.05 -2.54 45.76
CA ILE A 213 0.02 -2.54 44.31
C ILE A 213 1.46 -2.51 43.80
N ARG A 214 1.81 -3.48 42.95
CA ARG A 214 3.06 -3.47 42.20
C ARG A 214 2.86 -2.67 40.91
N VAL A 215 3.56 -1.55 40.79
CA VAL A 215 3.62 -0.74 39.57
C VAL A 215 4.90 -1.12 38.83
N THR A 216 4.74 -1.81 37.70
CA THR A 216 5.84 -2.19 36.82
C THR A 216 6.18 -1.00 35.92
N ASP A 217 7.36 -0.38 36.10
CA ASP A 217 7.87 0.60 35.15
C ASP A 217 8.66 -0.13 34.05
N ARG A 218 8.10 -0.20 32.84
CA ARG A 218 8.76 -0.86 31.71
C ARG A 218 10.00 -0.12 31.20
N PHE A 219 10.13 1.18 31.48
CA PHE A 219 11.26 1.98 31.02
C PHE A 219 12.44 1.93 31.99
N LYS A 220 12.17 1.92 33.30
CA LYS A 220 13.22 1.88 34.33
C LYS A 220 13.55 0.48 34.83
N GLY A 221 12.78 -0.54 34.46
CA GLY A 221 12.99 -1.92 34.93
C GLY A 221 12.84 -2.11 36.45
N THR A 222 12.42 -1.07 37.17
CA THR A 222 12.29 -1.06 38.63
C THR A 222 10.82 -1.20 39.01
N ASP A 223 10.52 -2.25 39.77
CA ASP A 223 9.19 -2.47 40.33
C ASP A 223 8.98 -1.58 41.56
N LYS A 224 8.01 -0.67 41.49
CA LYS A 224 7.62 0.12 42.66
C LYS A 224 6.44 -0.54 43.36
N LEU A 225 6.64 -0.94 44.61
CA LEU A 225 5.56 -1.42 45.48
C LEU A 225 4.95 -0.22 46.21
N ILE A 226 3.70 0.10 45.89
CA ILE A 226 2.95 1.20 46.50
C ILE A 226 1.85 0.60 47.37
N THR A 227 1.81 1.00 48.63
CA THR A 227 0.77 0.62 49.59
C THR A 227 -0.32 1.69 49.67
N ILE A 228 -1.57 1.25 49.58
CA ILE A 228 -2.77 2.10 49.56
C ILE A 228 -3.63 1.78 50.78
N ASN A 229 -4.30 2.80 51.33
CA ASN A 229 -5.17 2.72 52.51
C ASN A 229 -4.47 2.14 53.75
N GLN A 230 -3.24 2.56 54.04
CA GLN A 230 -2.51 2.11 55.23
C GLN A 230 -3.13 2.73 56.48
N THR A 231 -3.53 1.89 57.43
CA THR A 231 -4.04 2.36 58.73
C THR A 231 -2.88 2.53 59.70
N GLU A 232 -2.55 3.77 60.05
CA GLU A 232 -1.62 4.07 61.13
C GLU A 232 -2.39 4.51 62.38
N THR A 233 -2.03 3.91 63.51
CA THR A 233 -2.54 4.34 64.81
C THR A 233 -1.54 5.31 65.40
N ASP A 234 -1.94 6.57 65.54
CA ASP A 234 -1.10 7.61 66.12
C ASP A 234 -0.91 7.37 67.64
N ALA A 235 0.13 7.94 68.26
CA ALA A 235 0.46 7.73 69.68
C ALA A 235 -0.68 8.11 70.67
N PHE A 236 -1.68 8.85 70.19
CA PHE A 236 -2.89 9.26 70.92
C PHE A 236 -4.13 8.39 70.62
N GLY A 237 -3.97 7.22 69.99
CA GLY A 237 -5.04 6.27 69.72
C GLY A 237 -6.00 6.67 68.59
N ARG A 238 -5.64 7.68 67.78
CA ARG A 238 -6.41 8.07 66.59
C ARG A 238 -5.94 7.27 65.39
N VAL A 239 -6.87 6.58 64.73
CA VAL A 239 -6.59 5.83 63.50
C VAL A 239 -6.63 6.82 62.33
N SER A 240 -5.47 7.09 61.73
CA SER A 240 -5.35 7.85 60.50
C SER A 240 -5.10 6.89 59.33
N VAL A 241 -5.77 7.11 58.20
CA VAL A 241 -5.57 6.31 56.99
C VAL A 241 -4.67 7.10 56.05
N LYS A 242 -3.42 6.66 55.87
CA LYS A 242 -2.51 7.21 54.86
C LYS A 242 -2.88 6.68 53.47
N ASN A 243 -2.68 7.53 52.45
CA ASN A 243 -2.96 7.21 51.05
C ASN A 243 -4.39 6.67 50.82
N ARG A 244 -5.41 7.40 51.29
CA ARG A 244 -6.81 7.02 51.09
C ARG A 244 -7.22 7.21 49.64
N LEU A 245 -7.67 6.13 48.98
CA LEU A 245 -8.05 6.16 47.57
C LEU A 245 -9.30 7.03 47.29
N THR A 246 -10.20 7.14 48.27
CA THR A 246 -11.46 7.92 48.17
C THR A 246 -11.24 9.42 48.03
N ASP A 247 -10.13 9.95 48.55
CA ASP A 247 -9.86 11.39 48.56
C ASP A 247 -9.13 11.85 47.27
N ILE A 248 -8.69 10.90 46.43
CA ILE A 248 -7.94 11.17 45.22
C ILE A 248 -8.89 11.56 44.08
N LYS A 249 -8.63 12.71 43.46
CA LYS A 249 -9.28 13.12 42.21
C LYS A 249 -8.42 12.65 41.04
N PHE A 250 -9.02 11.90 40.12
CA PHE A 250 -8.35 11.40 38.92
C PHE A 250 -8.74 12.22 37.70
N ASP A 251 -7.75 12.57 36.87
CA ASP A 251 -8.00 12.91 35.47
C ASP A 251 -7.75 11.67 34.61
N ILE A 252 -8.68 11.40 33.69
CA ILE A 252 -8.65 10.23 32.84
C ILE A 252 -8.39 10.71 31.43
N VAL A 253 -7.20 10.37 30.94
CA VAL A 253 -6.80 10.60 29.56
C VAL A 253 -6.79 9.25 28.86
N VAL A 254 -7.67 9.10 27.88
CA VAL A 254 -7.60 7.96 26.97
C VAL A 254 -6.60 8.34 25.89
N ALA A 255 -5.49 7.62 25.83
CA ALA A 255 -4.65 7.59 24.64
C ALA A 255 -4.97 6.30 23.89
N ASP A 256 -5.21 6.39 22.58
CA ASP A 256 -5.26 5.20 21.74
C ASP A 256 -3.81 4.77 21.46
N ASP A 257 -3.18 4.28 22.51
CA ASP A 257 -1.78 3.88 22.48
C ASP A 257 -1.73 2.37 22.28
N VAL A 258 -1.78 1.95 21.01
CA VAL A 258 -1.14 0.68 20.67
C VAL A 258 0.31 1.05 20.48
N PHE A 259 1.12 0.94 21.55
CA PHE A 259 2.59 0.91 21.43
C PHE A 259 2.96 -0.30 20.56
N SER A 260 2.75 -0.15 19.26
CA SER A 260 3.20 -1.06 18.22
C SER A 260 4.63 -0.67 17.90
N ASP A 261 5.46 -1.66 17.61
CA ASP A 261 6.86 -1.47 17.25
C ASP A 261 7.01 -0.45 16.09
N VAL A 262 6.01 -0.38 15.20
CA VAL A 262 5.93 0.61 14.10
C VAL A 262 5.87 2.07 14.59
N LEU A 263 5.10 2.37 15.64
CA LEU A 263 5.05 3.74 16.18
C LEU A 263 6.35 4.08 16.90
N ARG A 264 6.97 3.09 17.56
CA ARG A 264 8.25 3.26 18.24
C ARG A 264 9.36 3.62 17.24
N GLU A 265 9.41 2.93 16.10
CA GLU A 265 10.30 3.25 15.00
C GLU A 265 10.06 4.67 14.46
N LYS A 266 8.78 5.06 14.26
CA LYS A 266 8.44 6.43 13.83
C LYS A 266 8.87 7.50 14.82
N TYR A 267 8.69 7.28 16.13
CA TYR A 267 9.15 8.23 17.14
C TYR A 267 10.68 8.34 17.15
N ALA A 268 11.38 7.23 17.04
CA ALA A 268 12.83 7.22 16.93
C ALA A 268 13.30 7.97 15.66
N GLU A 269 12.62 7.77 14.52
CA GLU A 269 12.90 8.50 13.27
C GLU A 269 12.68 10.01 13.44
N ILE A 270 11.58 10.43 14.06
CA ILE A 270 11.29 11.85 14.34
C ILE A 270 12.36 12.44 15.28
N LEU A 271 12.77 11.71 16.31
CA LEU A 271 13.82 12.16 17.21
C LEU A 271 15.16 12.31 16.48
N ILE A 272 15.53 11.34 15.64
CA ILE A 272 16.73 11.41 14.79
C ILE A 272 16.62 12.58 13.81
N GLU A 273 15.47 12.82 13.19
CA GLU A 273 15.28 13.97 12.31
C GLU A 273 15.39 15.29 13.09
N SER A 274 14.87 15.33 14.32
CA SER A 274 14.95 16.51 15.18
C SER A 274 16.39 16.87 15.55
N THR A 275 17.31 15.89 15.60
CA THR A 275 18.74 16.16 15.81
C THR A 275 19.35 17.04 14.72
N LYS A 276 18.82 17.00 13.47
CA LYS A 276 19.28 17.85 12.37
C LYS A 276 18.97 19.34 12.58
N ARG A 277 17.99 19.66 13.43
CA ARG A 277 17.54 21.03 13.73
C ARG A 277 17.85 21.47 15.16
N ALA A 278 18.27 20.55 16.03
CA ALA A 278 18.56 20.82 17.42
C ALA A 278 19.92 21.52 17.62
N ALA A 279 20.07 22.20 18.75
CA ALA A 279 21.36 22.74 19.15
C ALA A 279 22.37 21.60 19.40
N PRO A 280 23.67 21.79 19.07
CA PRO A 280 24.69 20.72 19.19
C PRO A 280 24.80 20.10 20.58
N GLU A 281 24.45 20.84 21.63
CA GLU A 281 24.47 20.37 23.02
C GLU A 281 23.30 19.43 23.37
N ALA A 282 22.16 19.55 22.68
CA ALA A 282 20.99 18.71 22.90
C ALA A 282 20.98 17.44 22.04
N VAL A 283 21.79 17.40 20.99
CA VAL A 283 21.91 16.23 20.08
C VAL A 283 22.23 14.93 20.84
N PRO A 284 23.19 14.90 21.79
CA PRO A 284 23.50 13.68 22.54
C PRO A 284 22.34 13.16 23.39
N LEU A 285 21.60 14.06 24.03
CA LEU A 285 20.45 13.72 24.87
C LEU A 285 19.29 13.17 24.03
N ILE A 286 19.03 13.78 22.86
CA ILE A 286 18.00 13.32 21.93
C ILE A 286 18.37 11.96 21.34
N LEU A 287 19.66 11.75 21.01
CA LEU A 287 20.15 10.47 20.51
C LEU A 287 20.04 9.36 21.56
N ASP A 288 20.39 9.63 22.82
CA ASP A 288 20.25 8.66 23.92
C ASP A 288 18.80 8.14 24.00
N VAL A 289 17.84 9.05 24.04
CA VAL A 289 16.40 8.72 24.07
C VAL A 289 15.93 8.01 22.78
N ALA A 290 16.40 8.43 21.61
CA ALA A 290 16.05 7.79 20.34
C ALA A 290 16.55 6.33 20.26
N PHE A 291 17.78 6.07 20.72
CA PHE A 291 18.33 4.72 20.78
C PHE A 291 17.67 3.87 21.88
N GLU A 292 17.19 4.47 22.97
CA GLU A 292 16.32 3.78 23.93
C GLU A 292 14.99 3.32 23.33
N MET A 293 14.50 3.98 22.28
CA MET A 293 13.30 3.57 21.55
C MET A 293 13.57 2.53 20.45
N LEU A 294 14.80 2.37 19.98
CA LEU A 294 15.12 1.39 18.93
C LEU A 294 15.47 0.01 19.53
N ASP A 295 14.99 -1.05 18.88
CA ASP A 295 15.36 -2.44 19.19
C ASP A 295 16.58 -2.83 18.35
N MET A 296 17.77 -2.44 18.82
CA MET A 296 19.05 -2.70 18.15
C MET A 296 19.91 -3.74 18.90
N PRO A 297 20.65 -4.61 18.18
CA PRO A 297 21.62 -5.49 18.81
C PRO A 297 22.74 -4.67 19.48
N ARG A 298 23.09 -5.02 20.74
CA ARG A 298 24.10 -4.33 21.58
C ARG A 298 23.79 -2.86 21.90
N LYS A 299 22.51 -2.55 22.11
CA LYS A 299 22.02 -1.23 22.56
C LYS A 299 22.77 -0.67 23.77
N GLU A 300 22.98 -1.46 24.82
CA GLU A 300 23.66 -1.02 26.05
C GLU A 300 25.09 -0.52 25.80
N PHE A 301 25.81 -1.14 24.88
CA PHE A 301 27.17 -0.72 24.50
C PHE A 301 27.17 0.63 23.77
N VAL A 302 26.18 0.87 22.91
CA VAL A 302 26.03 2.13 22.17
C VAL A 302 25.61 3.26 23.11
N LEU A 303 24.67 3.00 24.02
CA LEU A 303 24.25 3.97 25.05
C LEU A 303 25.41 4.31 26.00
N MET A 304 26.16 3.32 26.46
CA MET A 304 27.33 3.52 27.31
C MET A 304 28.39 4.40 26.61
N ARG A 305 28.64 4.16 25.32
CA ARG A 305 29.59 4.96 24.54
C ARG A 305 29.11 6.39 24.29
N LEU A 306 27.82 6.59 24.04
CA LEU A 306 27.23 7.92 23.88
C LEU A 306 27.27 8.71 25.18
N ARG A 307 26.89 8.09 26.31
CA ARG A 307 26.95 8.72 27.64
C ARG A 307 28.39 9.07 28.05
N GLN A 308 29.36 8.19 27.76
CA GLN A 308 30.79 8.45 27.99
C GLN A 308 31.38 9.53 27.06
N ALA A 309 30.93 9.62 25.82
CA ALA A 309 31.44 10.60 24.86
C ALA A 309 31.00 12.04 25.17
N PHE A 310 29.89 12.22 25.88
CA PHE A 310 29.27 13.53 26.12
C PHE A 310 29.17 13.96 27.59
N ASN A 311 29.78 13.22 28.53
CA ASN A 311 29.75 13.51 29.98
C ASN A 311 28.34 13.81 30.52
N LEU A 312 27.33 13.08 30.05
CA LEU A 312 25.98 13.18 30.62
C LEU A 312 25.94 12.39 31.92
N ASP A 313 25.48 13.03 33.00
CA ASP A 313 25.36 12.43 34.32
C ASP A 313 24.54 11.13 34.26
N ILE A 314 25.17 10.06 34.73
CA ILE A 314 24.57 8.74 34.90
C ILE A 314 23.43 8.91 35.91
N PRO A 315 22.19 8.46 35.63
CA PRO A 315 21.16 8.39 36.66
C PRO A 315 21.71 7.60 37.85
N PRO A 316 21.54 8.09 39.09
CA PRO A 316 22.15 7.48 40.25
C PRO A 316 21.40 6.20 40.61
N ASP A 317 21.76 5.10 39.96
CA ASP A 317 21.46 3.77 40.47
C ASP A 317 22.65 3.36 41.35
N GLU A 318 22.37 3.41 42.65
CA GLU A 318 23.00 2.77 43.81
C GLU A 318 24.40 2.15 43.65
N ASP A 319 25.35 2.72 44.39
CA ASP A 319 26.53 2.09 45.02
C ASP A 319 27.09 0.82 44.36
N LEU A 320 27.91 1.00 43.31
CA LEU A 320 28.88 0.01 42.88
C LEU A 320 30.25 0.67 42.66
N ASP A 321 31.26 0.13 43.34
CA ASP A 321 32.62 0.65 43.48
C ASP A 321 33.25 1.06 42.14
N LYS A 322 33.49 2.38 42.00
CA LYS A 322 34.10 3.01 40.83
C LYS A 322 35.50 2.46 40.48
N GLU A 323 36.16 1.79 41.41
CA GLU A 323 37.52 1.26 41.24
C GLU A 323 37.57 -0.14 40.61
N GLU A 324 36.59 -1.02 40.88
CA GLU A 324 36.56 -2.36 40.26
C GLU A 324 36.11 -2.31 38.80
N ILE A 325 35.22 -1.38 38.47
CA ILE A 325 34.74 -1.16 37.10
C ILE A 325 35.87 -0.57 36.25
N ALA A 326 36.68 0.35 36.78
CA ALA A 326 37.83 0.91 36.06
C ALA A 326 38.90 -0.14 35.73
N LYS A 327 39.17 -1.08 36.64
CA LYS A 327 40.13 -2.18 36.40
C LYS A 327 39.61 -3.20 35.38
N LYS A 328 38.34 -3.63 35.50
CA LYS A 328 37.72 -4.53 34.50
C LYS A 328 37.61 -3.87 33.12
N ILE A 329 37.38 -2.55 33.06
CA ILE A 329 37.39 -1.79 31.80
C ILE A 329 38.80 -1.69 31.21
N GLN A 330 39.87 -1.58 32.01
CA GLN A 330 41.24 -1.56 31.50
C GLN A 330 41.69 -2.94 30.99
N GLU A 331 41.35 -4.02 31.68
CA GLU A 331 41.65 -5.38 31.23
C GLU A 331 40.88 -5.73 29.95
N GLN A 332 39.59 -5.39 29.88
CA GLN A 332 38.80 -5.60 28.65
C GLN A 332 39.20 -4.68 27.50
N LYS A 333 39.70 -3.46 27.77
CA LYS A 333 40.29 -2.60 26.73
C LYS A 333 41.59 -3.18 26.16
N ALA A 334 42.38 -3.87 26.98
CA ALA A 334 43.59 -4.55 26.51
C ALA A 334 43.25 -5.75 25.61
N GLU A 335 42.29 -6.59 26.00
CA GLU A 335 41.80 -7.70 25.15
C GLU A 335 41.12 -7.19 23.87
N ALA A 336 40.28 -6.15 23.96
CA ALA A 336 39.64 -5.56 22.79
C ALA A 336 40.64 -4.91 21.83
N ALA A 337 41.74 -4.33 22.33
CA ALA A 337 42.81 -3.77 21.51
C ALA A 337 43.63 -4.86 20.81
N GLU A 338 43.88 -6.01 21.45
CA GLU A 338 44.53 -7.15 20.78
C GLU A 338 43.63 -7.80 19.72
N VAL A 339 42.33 -7.96 20.01
CA VAL A 339 41.36 -8.47 19.05
C VAL A 339 41.16 -7.50 17.89
N ALA A 340 41.17 -6.18 18.14
CA ALA A 340 41.12 -5.16 17.08
C ALA A 340 42.39 -5.15 16.22
N LYS A 341 43.58 -5.33 16.80
CA LYS A 341 44.83 -5.48 16.04
C LYS A 341 44.86 -6.76 15.22
N ARG A 342 44.40 -7.89 15.76
CA ARG A 342 44.24 -9.14 14.98
C ARG A 342 43.20 -8.99 13.86
N ALA A 343 42.09 -8.31 14.13
CA ALA A 343 41.06 -8.04 13.12
C ALA A 343 41.56 -7.08 12.04
N GLN A 344 42.34 -6.05 12.38
CA GLN A 344 42.98 -5.18 11.40
C GLN A 344 43.99 -5.95 10.56
N ASN A 345 44.86 -6.78 11.16
CA ASN A 345 45.82 -7.56 10.39
C ASN A 345 45.13 -8.56 9.44
N LEU A 346 44.07 -9.23 9.89
CA LEU A 346 43.24 -10.08 9.03
C LEU A 346 42.53 -9.27 7.94
N GLN A 347 42.08 -8.05 8.23
CA GLN A 347 41.50 -7.16 7.23
C GLN A 347 42.53 -6.76 6.18
N PHE A 348 43.73 -6.33 6.58
CA PHE A 348 44.83 -6.02 5.66
C PHE A 348 45.18 -7.23 4.77
N GLU A 349 45.27 -8.43 5.35
CA GLU A 349 45.55 -9.66 4.60
C GLU A 349 44.40 -10.02 3.63
N THR A 350 43.13 -9.79 4.02
CA THR A 350 41.99 -9.97 3.11
C THR A 350 41.93 -8.92 2.01
N GLU A 351 42.38 -7.70 2.26
CA GLU A 351 42.45 -6.64 1.24
C GLU A 351 43.60 -6.87 0.27
N GLU A 352 44.76 -7.35 0.73
CA GLU A 352 45.84 -7.79 -0.15
C GLU A 352 45.40 -8.94 -1.06
N LEU A 353 44.73 -9.97 -0.51
CA LEU A 353 44.19 -11.08 -1.30
C LEU A 353 43.11 -10.63 -2.30
N LYS A 354 42.32 -9.61 -1.96
CA LYS A 354 41.34 -9.01 -2.90
C LYS A 354 42.05 -8.24 -4.01
N ASN A 355 43.09 -7.47 -3.67
CA ASN A 355 43.88 -6.73 -4.65
C ASN A 355 44.62 -7.68 -5.61
N GLU A 356 45.18 -8.78 -5.12
CA GLU A 356 45.76 -9.82 -5.98
C GLU A 356 44.73 -10.48 -6.89
N LYS A 357 43.53 -10.79 -6.38
CA LYS A 357 42.42 -11.33 -7.20
C LYS A 357 41.97 -10.32 -8.26
N LEU A 358 41.92 -9.03 -7.93
CA LEU A 358 41.59 -7.96 -8.86
C LEU A 358 42.65 -7.83 -9.95
N ILE A 359 43.94 -7.89 -9.60
CA ILE A 359 45.05 -7.87 -10.57
C ILE A 359 44.98 -9.11 -11.48
N ALA A 360 44.68 -10.29 -10.93
CA ALA A 360 44.50 -11.51 -11.72
C ALA A 360 43.28 -11.43 -12.65
N GLN A 361 42.17 -10.84 -12.20
CA GLN A 361 40.98 -10.59 -13.02
C GLN A 361 41.27 -9.58 -14.13
N ILE A 362 41.99 -8.49 -13.85
CA ILE A 362 42.42 -7.51 -14.85
C ILE A 362 43.30 -8.18 -15.91
N ARG A 363 44.25 -9.04 -15.52
CA ARG A 363 45.07 -9.82 -16.48
C ARG A 363 44.24 -10.76 -17.35
N LYS A 364 43.23 -11.41 -16.77
CA LYS A 364 42.31 -12.28 -17.52
C LYS A 364 41.41 -11.49 -18.47
N LEU A 365 40.95 -10.30 -18.08
CA LEU A 365 40.20 -9.40 -18.93
C LEU A 365 41.05 -8.84 -20.07
N LEU A 366 42.31 -8.46 -19.81
CA LEU A 366 43.23 -8.01 -20.84
C LEU A 366 43.57 -9.13 -21.84
N SER A 367 43.76 -10.37 -21.39
CA SER A 367 43.97 -11.48 -22.32
C SER A 367 42.72 -11.84 -23.11
N GLN A 368 41.53 -11.74 -22.52
CA GLN A 368 40.26 -11.88 -23.23
C GLN A 368 40.04 -10.77 -24.25
N ALA A 369 40.40 -9.52 -23.93
CA ALA A 369 40.36 -8.40 -24.87
C ALA A 369 41.31 -8.64 -26.06
N GLN A 370 42.54 -9.10 -25.81
CA GLN A 370 43.48 -9.45 -26.90
C GLN A 370 43.00 -10.63 -27.77
N ILE A 371 42.30 -11.61 -27.18
CA ILE A 371 41.70 -12.71 -27.94
C ILE A 371 40.52 -12.20 -28.78
N ALA A 372 39.70 -11.29 -28.23
CA ALA A 372 38.60 -10.66 -28.94
C ALA A 372 39.10 -9.79 -30.09
N ASP A 373 40.15 -8.99 -29.89
CA ASP A 373 40.76 -8.17 -30.95
C ASP A 373 41.32 -9.04 -32.08
N ARG A 374 42.01 -10.15 -31.75
CA ARG A 374 42.44 -11.12 -32.77
C ARG A 374 41.29 -11.82 -33.48
N GLN A 375 40.15 -12.03 -32.83
CA GLN A 375 38.96 -12.59 -33.48
C GLN A 375 38.31 -11.57 -34.42
N VAL A 376 38.32 -10.28 -34.07
CA VAL A 376 37.87 -9.21 -34.97
C VAL A 376 38.78 -9.13 -36.19
N GLU A 377 40.10 -9.11 -36.02
CA GLU A 377 41.05 -9.14 -37.15
C GLU A 377 40.87 -10.38 -38.02
N ARG A 378 40.65 -11.55 -37.41
CA ARG A 378 40.42 -12.79 -38.16
C ARG A 378 39.10 -12.77 -38.94
N ASN A 379 38.04 -12.23 -38.34
CA ASN A 379 36.75 -12.07 -39.00
C ASN A 379 36.85 -11.05 -40.16
N GLU A 380 37.59 -9.95 -39.99
CA GLU A 380 37.84 -8.98 -41.06
C GLU A 380 38.60 -9.63 -42.22
N VAL A 381 39.65 -10.40 -41.94
CA VAL A 381 40.37 -11.17 -42.97
C VAL A 381 39.47 -12.21 -43.64
N ASP A 382 38.66 -12.95 -42.88
CA ASP A 382 37.73 -13.94 -43.44
C ASP A 382 36.64 -13.28 -44.32
N THR A 383 36.15 -12.09 -43.95
CA THR A 383 35.21 -11.32 -44.80
C THR A 383 35.86 -10.82 -46.09
N GLN A 384 37.12 -10.40 -46.06
CA GLN A 384 37.86 -10.03 -47.28
C GLN A 384 38.15 -11.23 -48.18
N ILE A 385 38.44 -12.40 -47.60
CA ILE A 385 38.58 -13.65 -48.35
C ILE A 385 37.24 -14.08 -48.95
N ALA A 386 36.12 -13.87 -48.26
CA ALA A 386 34.79 -14.18 -48.79
C ALA A 386 34.41 -13.26 -49.97
N LEU A 387 34.67 -11.95 -49.86
CA LEU A 387 34.46 -10.99 -50.95
C LEU A 387 35.33 -11.30 -52.18
N SER A 388 36.62 -11.61 -51.99
CA SER A 388 37.48 -11.98 -53.11
C SER A 388 37.14 -13.34 -53.75
N LYS A 389 36.49 -14.25 -53.00
CA LYS A 389 35.93 -15.48 -53.58
C LYS A 389 34.66 -15.21 -54.37
N SER A 390 33.75 -14.35 -53.90
CA SER A 390 32.56 -13.98 -54.68
C SER A 390 32.96 -13.26 -55.97
N ASP A 391 33.95 -12.37 -55.93
CA ASP A 391 34.44 -11.69 -57.14
C ASP A 391 35.01 -12.69 -58.17
N ARG A 392 35.72 -13.72 -57.70
CA ARG A 392 36.24 -14.81 -58.57
C ARG A 392 35.14 -15.70 -59.13
N ASP A 393 34.12 -16.00 -58.33
CA ASP A 393 32.97 -16.81 -58.75
C ASP A 393 32.13 -16.03 -59.79
N ASP A 394 31.96 -14.72 -59.61
CA ASP A 394 31.30 -13.83 -60.57
C ASP A 394 32.08 -13.72 -61.89
N GLU A 395 33.42 -13.61 -61.84
CA GLU A 395 34.27 -13.66 -63.04
C GLU A 395 34.19 -15.02 -63.76
N ALA A 396 34.12 -16.13 -63.02
CA ALA A 396 33.99 -17.47 -63.58
C ALA A 396 32.64 -17.66 -64.29
N ILE A 397 31.55 -17.19 -63.69
CA ILE A 397 30.21 -17.22 -64.29
C ILE A 397 30.18 -16.34 -65.56
N ALA A 398 30.78 -15.16 -65.53
CA ALA A 398 30.87 -14.29 -66.71
C ALA A 398 31.64 -14.96 -67.87
N LEU A 399 32.76 -15.62 -67.57
CA LEU A 399 33.54 -16.39 -68.55
C LEU A 399 32.76 -17.58 -69.12
N GLU A 400 31.95 -18.26 -68.30
CA GLU A 400 31.13 -19.38 -68.75
C GLU A 400 29.97 -18.94 -69.63
N VAL A 401 29.31 -17.82 -69.30
CA VAL A 401 28.29 -17.18 -70.16
C VAL A 401 28.89 -16.78 -71.51
N LEU A 402 30.09 -16.20 -71.52
CA LEU A 402 30.77 -15.77 -72.74
C LEU A 402 31.18 -16.98 -73.61
N LYS A 403 31.68 -18.07 -73.01
CA LYS A 403 31.94 -19.33 -73.72
C LYS A 403 30.66 -19.94 -74.30
N ASN A 404 29.55 -19.87 -73.58
CA ASN A 404 28.27 -20.40 -74.07
C ASN A 404 27.70 -19.56 -75.22
N GLN A 405 27.84 -18.24 -75.17
CA GLN A 405 27.52 -17.35 -76.30
C GLN A 405 28.39 -17.67 -77.53
N GLN A 406 29.72 -17.81 -77.35
CA GLN A 406 30.60 -18.18 -78.46
C GLN A 406 30.26 -19.56 -79.05
N LYS A 407 29.85 -20.53 -78.22
CA LYS A 407 29.39 -21.84 -78.73
C LYS A 407 28.11 -21.70 -79.58
N LEU A 408 27.14 -20.90 -79.14
CA LEU A 408 25.92 -20.61 -79.89
C LEU A 408 26.22 -19.89 -81.21
N ASP A 409 27.16 -18.94 -81.21
CA ASP A 409 27.58 -18.23 -82.42
C ASP A 409 28.29 -19.16 -83.41
N ILE A 410 29.13 -20.08 -82.93
CA ILE A 410 29.77 -21.11 -83.79
C ILE A 410 28.73 -22.09 -84.33
N GLU A 411 27.74 -22.48 -83.53
CA GLU A 411 26.69 -23.41 -83.94
C GLU A 411 25.73 -22.78 -84.96
N SER A 412 25.36 -21.52 -84.77
CA SER A 412 24.61 -20.73 -85.76
C SER A 412 25.41 -20.49 -87.04
N ALA A 413 26.72 -20.25 -86.97
CA ALA A 413 27.58 -20.17 -88.14
C ALA A 413 27.69 -21.51 -88.88
N LYS A 414 27.75 -22.65 -88.17
CA LYS A 414 27.70 -23.99 -88.79
C LYS A 414 26.36 -24.26 -89.47
N LEU A 415 25.25 -23.85 -88.86
CA LEU A 415 23.91 -23.93 -89.47
C LEU A 415 23.82 -23.04 -90.72
N ALA A 416 24.38 -21.83 -90.70
CA ALA A 416 24.44 -20.95 -91.87
C ALA A 416 25.31 -21.52 -92.99
N VAL A 417 26.46 -22.14 -92.69
CA VAL A 417 27.30 -22.82 -93.68
C VAL A 417 26.62 -24.06 -94.26
N ASN A 418 25.89 -24.82 -93.43
CA ASN A 418 25.10 -25.96 -93.92
C ASN A 418 23.91 -25.49 -94.78
N ALA A 419 23.27 -24.36 -94.45
CA ALA A 419 22.25 -23.74 -95.29
C ALA A 419 22.83 -23.25 -96.63
N ALA A 420 24.01 -22.61 -96.62
CA ALA A 420 24.68 -22.15 -97.85
C ALA A 420 25.16 -23.32 -98.74
N LYS A 421 25.52 -24.47 -98.17
CA LYS A 421 25.80 -25.69 -98.95
C LYS A 421 24.55 -26.30 -99.57
N MET A 422 23.37 -26.11 -98.98
CA MET A 422 22.09 -26.56 -99.53
C MET A 422 21.52 -25.62 -100.60
N GLU A 423 21.93 -24.35 -100.64
CA GLU A 423 21.59 -23.39 -101.70
C GLU A 423 22.48 -23.50 -102.96
N GLY A 424 23.65 -24.14 -102.87
CA GLY A 424 24.53 -24.36 -104.04
C GLY A 424 24.07 -25.45 -105.03
N GLU A 425 23.10 -26.28 -104.65
CA GLU A 425 22.64 -27.43 -105.46
C GLU A 425 21.25 -27.25 -106.10
N ARG A 426 20.60 -26.10 -105.92
CA ARG A 426 19.29 -25.80 -106.53
C ARG A 426 19.39 -24.61 -107.49
N ASP A 427 18.84 -24.80 -108.69
CA ASP A 427 18.54 -23.80 -109.71
C ASP A 427 19.65 -23.33 -110.67
N LYS A 428 20.15 -24.33 -111.41
CA LYS A 428 20.12 -24.28 -112.88
C LYS A 428 18.67 -24.48 -113.37
N ARG A 429 17.95 -23.43 -113.82
CA ARG A 429 16.92 -23.34 -114.90
C ARG A 429 15.94 -22.14 -114.74
N PRO A 430 15.25 -21.67 -115.81
CA PRO A 430 15.02 -20.24 -116.09
C PRO A 430 13.60 -19.66 -115.81
N ARG A 431 13.49 -18.32 -115.92
CA ARG A 431 12.28 -17.44 -115.85
C ARG A 431 11.17 -17.78 -116.87
N PRO A 432 9.89 -17.40 -116.60
CA PRO A 432 9.25 -16.25 -117.30
C PRO A 432 8.27 -15.44 -116.41
N GLU A 433 8.34 -14.11 -116.36
CA GLU A 433 7.55 -13.09 -117.10
C GLU A 433 6.15 -12.72 -116.57
N THR A 434 6.07 -11.47 -116.08
CA THR A 434 5.00 -10.44 -116.26
C THR A 434 3.56 -10.71 -115.78
N LYS A 435 3.11 -9.89 -114.82
CA LYS A 435 2.15 -8.80 -115.08
C LYS A 435 2.01 -7.84 -113.90
N GLU A 436 1.98 -6.56 -114.26
CA GLU A 436 1.78 -5.37 -113.44
C GLU A 436 0.39 -5.33 -112.78
N LYS A 437 0.31 -4.67 -111.61
CA LYS A 437 -0.69 -3.62 -111.33
C LYS A 437 -0.39 -2.89 -110.00
N GLY A 438 -0.19 -1.56 -110.12
CA GLY A 438 -0.40 -0.47 -109.13
C GLY A 438 0.16 -0.65 -107.72
N GLY A 439 1.13 0.14 -107.23
CA GLY A 439 1.24 1.61 -107.26
C GLY A 439 0.73 2.13 -105.90
N LYS A 440 1.48 2.81 -105.03
CA LYS A 440 2.77 3.51 -105.09
C LYS A 440 3.62 3.19 -103.87
#